data_AF-A0A9J5YXT8-F1
#
_entry.id   AF-A0A9J5YXT8-F1
#
_cell.length_a   1.000
_cell.length_b   1.000
_cell.length_c   1.000
_cell.angle_alpha   90.00
_cell.angle_beta   90.00
_cell.angle_gamma   90.00
#
_symmetry.space_group_name_H-M   'P 1'
#
loop_
_entity.id
_entity.type
_entity.pdbx_description
1 polymer ?
#
loop_
_entity_poly.entity_id
_entity_poly.type
_entity_poly.pdbx_seq_one_letter_code
_entity_poly.pdbx_strand_id
1 'polypeptide(L)'
;MDLLQSYPDNEIAESPPQNLNSQFSDQNPSPDSSPIRMLPSKSTAPKVDDTMLALAITGEAARAQSKPLDPTQHLVGFNSMYEQLWAPIYDSAHPYTKDGLAQGLRNHKLGFVEDASIESFVFDEQYNTFQKYEYAIDPSQNSFIDDLEK
;
A
#
# COMPACT_ATOMS: atom_id res chain seq x y z
N MET A 1 -14.19 38.52 15.84
CA MET A 1 -15.15 37.39 15.90
C MET A 1 -14.47 36.29 16.70
N ASP A 2 -14.47 36.46 18.03
CA ASP A 2 -13.86 35.54 18.98
C ASP A 2 -14.83 34.40 19.29
N LEU A 3 -14.44 33.17 18.95
CA LEU A 3 -15.15 31.94 19.28
C LEU A 3 -14.25 31.06 20.15
N LEU A 4 -13.93 31.53 21.35
CA LEU A 4 -13.49 30.69 22.47
C LEU A 4 -14.45 30.90 23.64
N GLN A 5 -15.49 30.06 23.71
CA GLN A 5 -16.32 29.93 24.90
C GLN A 5 -16.42 28.46 25.31
N SER A 6 -15.84 28.23 26.49
CA SER A 6 -16.25 27.28 27.55
C SER A 6 -16.32 25.79 27.21
N TYR A 7 -15.24 25.10 27.58
CA TYR A 7 -15.30 23.72 28.06
C TYR A 7 -16.09 23.66 29.37
N PRO A 8 -17.05 22.73 29.54
CA PRO A 8 -17.44 22.27 30.86
C PRO A 8 -16.51 21.13 31.29
N ASP A 9 -15.79 21.36 32.39
CA ASP A 9 -15.07 20.35 33.16
C ASP A 9 -16.03 19.22 33.56
N ASN A 10 -15.83 18.04 32.99
CA ASN A 10 -16.31 16.79 33.55
C ASN A 10 -15.09 15.91 33.78
N GLU A 11 -14.55 16.00 35.00
CA GLU A 11 -13.58 15.05 35.51
C GLU A 11 -14.22 13.65 35.63
N ILE A 12 -13.37 12.64 35.36
CA ILE A 12 -13.49 11.23 35.74
C ILE A 12 -14.33 10.34 34.80
N ALA A 13 -13.65 9.65 33.89
CA ALA A 13 -13.31 8.22 34.07
C ALA A 13 -12.69 7.63 32.79
N GLU A 14 -11.39 7.34 32.84
CA GLU A 14 -10.76 6.36 31.95
C GLU A 14 -11.52 5.03 32.02
N SER A 15 -11.98 4.54 30.88
CA SER A 15 -12.50 3.18 30.73
C SER A 15 -11.51 2.33 29.90
N PRO A 16 -10.68 1.48 30.52
CA PRO A 16 -10.04 0.36 29.84
C PRO A 16 -11.03 -0.81 29.65
N PRO A 17 -10.74 -1.75 28.74
CA PRO A 17 -11.74 -2.68 28.19
C PRO A 17 -12.30 -3.65 29.25
N GLN A 18 -13.63 -3.81 29.24
CA GLN A 18 -14.32 -4.82 30.05
C GLN A 18 -13.99 -6.22 29.54
N ASN A 19 -13.08 -6.86 30.27
CA ASN A 19 -12.85 -8.30 30.28
C ASN A 19 -14.09 -8.95 30.92
N LEU A 20 -14.91 -9.65 30.12
CA LEU A 20 -16.03 -10.45 30.61
C LEU A 20 -15.47 -11.68 31.33
N ASN A 21 -15.16 -11.52 32.61
CA ASN A 21 -14.94 -12.62 33.52
C ASN A 21 -15.36 -12.22 34.95
N SER A 22 -16.67 -12.22 35.21
CA SER A 22 -17.23 -12.23 36.57
C SER A 22 -17.52 -13.68 36.95
N GLN A 23 -16.67 -14.30 37.76
CA GLN A 23 -16.85 -14.43 39.21
C GLN A 23 -18.04 -15.32 39.60
N PHE A 24 -17.71 -16.55 40.02
CA PHE A 24 -18.41 -17.19 41.11
C PHE A 24 -17.43 -17.44 42.26
N SER A 25 -17.66 -16.67 43.33
CA SER A 25 -17.42 -16.92 44.76
C SER A 25 -16.01 -17.22 45.27
N ASP A 26 -15.51 -16.26 46.05
CA ASP A 26 -14.69 -16.49 47.24
C ASP A 26 -15.32 -17.59 48.12
N GLN A 27 -14.59 -18.68 48.34
CA GLN A 27 -14.86 -19.60 49.43
C GLN A 27 -13.59 -19.79 50.26
N ASN A 28 -13.69 -19.43 51.55
CA ASN A 28 -12.72 -19.76 52.58
C ASN A 28 -12.35 -21.26 52.51
N PRO A 29 -11.06 -21.63 52.53
CA PRO A 29 -10.70 -23.05 52.53
C PRO A 29 -10.92 -23.64 53.93
N SER A 30 -11.99 -24.42 54.07
CA SER A 30 -12.12 -25.41 55.14
C SER A 30 -11.11 -26.54 54.88
N PRO A 31 -10.43 -27.13 55.89
CA PRO A 31 -9.25 -27.96 55.68
C PRO A 31 -9.54 -29.41 55.21
N ASP A 32 -10.74 -29.70 54.70
CA ASP A 32 -11.16 -31.07 54.35
C ASP A 32 -11.73 -31.20 52.92
N SER A 33 -11.36 -30.29 52.01
CA SER A 33 -11.81 -30.36 50.62
C SER A 33 -10.83 -31.17 49.75
N SER A 34 -11.30 -32.32 49.25
CA SER A 34 -10.58 -33.13 48.26
C SER A 34 -10.23 -32.31 47.00
N PRO A 35 -9.08 -32.57 46.34
CA PRO A 35 -8.66 -31.78 45.18
C PRO A 35 -9.62 -31.98 44.01
N ILE A 36 -10.08 -30.87 43.41
CA ILE A 36 -10.89 -30.86 42.18
C ILE A 36 -10.08 -31.55 41.07
N ARG A 37 -10.50 -32.75 40.68
CA ARG A 37 -9.90 -33.47 39.56
C ARG A 37 -10.46 -32.89 38.27
N MET A 38 -9.72 -31.98 37.64
CA MET A 38 -10.07 -31.46 36.31
C MET A 38 -10.14 -32.62 35.31
N LEU A 39 -11.34 -32.89 34.79
CA LEU A 39 -11.54 -33.89 33.76
C LEU A 39 -11.12 -33.30 32.40
N PRO A 40 -10.45 -34.07 31.53
CA PRO A 40 -10.04 -33.57 30.22
C PRO A 40 -11.29 -33.21 29.39
N SER A 41 -11.37 -31.96 28.97
CA SER A 41 -12.43 -31.44 28.11
C SER A 41 -12.45 -32.22 26.80
N LYS A 42 -13.48 -33.04 26.58
CA LYS A 42 -13.66 -33.76 25.31
C LYS A 42 -14.24 -32.79 24.28
N SER A 43 -13.40 -32.31 23.37
CA SER A 43 -13.87 -31.55 22.20
C SER A 43 -14.37 -32.53 21.13
N THR A 44 -15.59 -32.34 20.67
CA THR A 44 -16.18 -33.06 19.52
C THR A 44 -15.91 -32.36 18.19
N ALA A 45 -15.17 -31.24 18.19
CA ALA A 45 -14.82 -30.54 16.97
C ALA A 45 -13.91 -31.43 16.11
N PRO A 46 -14.23 -31.62 14.81
CA PRO A 46 -13.33 -32.27 13.88
C PRO A 46 -11.97 -31.58 13.89
N LYS A 47 -10.89 -32.36 13.96
CA LYS A 47 -9.52 -31.84 13.82
C LYS A 47 -9.39 -31.35 12.37
N VAL A 48 -9.39 -30.02 12.17
CA VAL A 48 -9.16 -29.42 10.86
C VAL A 48 -7.66 -29.27 10.67
N ASP A 49 -7.15 -29.72 9.52
CA ASP A 49 -5.75 -29.56 9.16
C ASP A 49 -5.52 -28.15 8.59
N ASP A 50 -4.80 -27.31 9.34
CA ASP A 50 -4.47 -25.92 8.95
C ASP A 50 -3.34 -25.84 7.90
N THR A 51 -2.80 -26.98 7.48
CA THR A 51 -1.65 -27.06 6.57
C THR A 51 -1.93 -26.45 5.21
N MET A 52 -3.15 -26.62 4.69
CA MET A 52 -3.55 -26.07 3.39
C MET A 52 -3.70 -24.55 3.42
N LEU A 53 -4.17 -23.99 4.55
CA LEU A 53 -4.27 -22.55 4.76
C LEU A 53 -2.87 -21.91 4.84
N ALA A 54 -1.96 -22.53 5.59
CA ALA A 54 -0.58 -22.07 5.70
C ALA A 54 0.17 -22.14 4.34
N LEU A 55 -0.08 -23.19 3.54
CA LEU A 55 0.47 -23.35 2.20
C LEU A 55 -0.08 -22.30 1.21
N ALA A 56 -1.35 -21.91 1.31
CA ALA A 56 -1.92 -20.87 0.47
C ALA A 56 -1.28 -19.51 0.76
N ILE A 57 -1.27 -19.10 2.05
CA ILE A 57 -0.72 -17.80 2.47
C ILE A 57 0.77 -17.69 2.16
N THR A 58 1.55 -18.74 2.45
CA THR A 58 3.00 -18.74 2.23
C THR A 58 3.31 -18.93 0.74
N GLY A 59 2.57 -19.78 0.05
CA GLY A 59 2.82 -20.15 -1.34
C GLY A 59 2.47 -19.07 -2.34
N GLU A 60 1.36 -18.35 -2.16
CA GLU A 60 1.00 -17.24 -3.05
C GLU A 60 1.82 -15.99 -2.78
N ALA A 61 1.98 -15.59 -1.52
CA ALA A 61 2.73 -14.38 -1.18
C ALA A 61 4.22 -14.51 -1.56
N ALA A 62 4.85 -15.65 -1.26
CA ALA A 62 6.25 -15.86 -1.60
C ALA A 62 6.47 -16.02 -3.12
N ARG A 63 5.52 -16.63 -3.85
CA ARG A 63 5.61 -16.73 -5.32
C ARG A 63 5.35 -15.41 -6.01
N ALA A 64 4.48 -14.55 -5.49
CA ALA A 64 4.23 -13.22 -6.04
C ALA A 64 5.48 -12.34 -5.97
N GLN A 65 6.21 -12.40 -4.84
CA GLN A 65 7.43 -11.64 -4.61
C GLN A 65 8.61 -12.07 -5.51
N SER A 66 8.63 -13.33 -5.97
CA SER A 66 9.75 -13.88 -6.76
C SER A 66 9.43 -14.08 -8.25
N LYS A 67 8.23 -13.74 -8.71
CA LYS A 67 7.83 -13.93 -10.10
C LYS A 67 8.28 -12.73 -10.95
N PRO A 68 8.94 -12.94 -12.10
CA PRO A 68 9.17 -11.86 -13.07
C PRO A 68 7.85 -11.14 -13.36
N LEU A 69 7.88 -9.81 -13.30
CA LEU A 69 6.71 -9.00 -13.60
C LEU A 69 6.39 -9.10 -15.09
N ASP A 70 5.12 -9.12 -15.44
CA ASP A 70 4.69 -8.97 -16.82
C ASP A 70 4.94 -7.51 -17.27
N PRO A 71 5.72 -7.27 -18.34
CA PRO A 71 5.99 -5.92 -18.83
C PRO A 71 4.75 -5.20 -19.40
N THR A 72 3.67 -5.92 -19.69
CA THR A 72 2.41 -5.34 -20.19
C THR A 72 1.47 -4.90 -19.08
N GLN A 73 1.77 -5.25 -17.83
CA GLN A 73 0.93 -4.97 -16.67
C GLN A 73 1.24 -3.58 -16.09
N HIS A 74 0.20 -2.74 -15.95
CA HIS A 74 0.34 -1.36 -15.45
C HIS A 74 0.09 -1.22 -13.94
N LEU A 75 -0.39 -2.25 -13.25
CA LEU A 75 -0.72 -2.21 -11.82
C LEU A 75 -0.13 -3.41 -11.12
N VAL A 76 0.74 -3.17 -10.13
CA VAL A 76 1.35 -4.20 -9.29
C VAL A 76 0.68 -4.20 -7.92
N GLY A 77 0.17 -5.36 -7.48
CA GLY A 77 -0.51 -5.51 -6.19
C GLY A 77 0.42 -5.65 -4.97
N PHE A 78 1.73 -5.56 -5.18
CA PHE A 78 2.75 -5.65 -4.13
C PHE A 78 3.90 -4.70 -4.42
N ASN A 79 4.70 -4.40 -3.39
CA ASN A 79 5.87 -3.56 -3.53
C ASN A 79 7.04 -4.38 -4.09
N SER A 80 7.21 -4.38 -5.42
CA SER A 80 8.32 -5.04 -6.12
C SER A 80 9.66 -4.36 -5.85
N MET A 81 10.75 -5.13 -5.91
CA MET A 81 12.09 -4.56 -5.88
C MET A 81 12.41 -3.80 -7.17
N TYR A 82 13.26 -2.78 -7.07
CA TYR A 82 13.75 -1.99 -8.20
C TYR A 82 14.33 -2.87 -9.32
N GLU A 83 15.17 -3.85 -8.96
CA GLU A 83 15.80 -4.75 -9.94
C GLU A 83 14.78 -5.57 -10.73
N GLN A 84 13.65 -5.90 -10.11
CA GLN A 84 12.58 -6.67 -10.75
C GLN A 84 11.71 -5.80 -11.66
N LEU A 85 11.43 -4.54 -11.28
CA LEU A 85 10.66 -3.60 -12.10
C LEU A 85 11.44 -3.11 -13.32
N TRP A 86 12.75 -2.89 -13.16
CA TRP A 86 13.60 -2.32 -14.20
C TRP A 86 14.48 -3.35 -14.91
N ALA A 87 14.21 -4.64 -14.70
CA ALA A 87 14.86 -5.71 -15.44
C ALA A 87 14.64 -5.53 -16.95
N PRO A 88 15.70 -5.61 -17.79
CA PRO A 88 15.54 -5.56 -19.24
C PRO A 88 14.66 -6.72 -19.75
N ILE A 89 13.81 -6.42 -20.73
CA ILE A 89 12.99 -7.45 -21.39
C ILE A 89 13.89 -8.16 -22.41
N TYR A 90 14.22 -9.41 -22.12
CA TYR A 90 15.02 -10.26 -23.02
C TYR A 90 14.12 -10.97 -24.03
N ASP A 91 13.86 -10.32 -25.17
CA ASP A 91 13.32 -10.97 -26.37
C ASP A 91 13.93 -10.35 -27.63
N SER A 92 14.06 -11.15 -28.70
CA SER A 92 14.43 -10.62 -30.01
C SER A 92 13.34 -9.67 -30.51
N ALA A 93 13.71 -8.45 -30.88
CA ALA A 93 12.76 -7.51 -31.46
C ALA A 93 12.11 -8.12 -32.71
N HIS A 94 10.78 -8.27 -32.69
CA HIS A 94 10.06 -8.88 -33.79
C HIS A 94 10.19 -8.02 -35.06
N PRO A 95 10.66 -8.55 -36.20
CA PRO A 95 11.07 -7.75 -37.37
C PRO A 95 9.91 -7.01 -38.07
N TYR A 96 8.67 -7.47 -37.90
CA TYR A 96 7.48 -6.83 -38.49
C TYR A 96 6.85 -5.77 -37.58
N THR A 97 7.24 -5.72 -36.31
CA THR A 97 6.80 -4.67 -35.39
C THR A 97 7.83 -3.56 -35.46
N LYS A 98 7.69 -2.69 -36.46
CA LYS A 98 8.63 -1.60 -36.81
C LYS A 98 9.04 -0.70 -35.62
N ASP A 99 8.21 -0.65 -34.57
CA ASP A 99 8.46 0.14 -33.35
C ASP A 99 8.63 -0.74 -32.09
N GLY A 100 8.68 -2.08 -32.21
CA GLY A 100 8.83 -3.02 -31.09
C GLY A 100 7.89 -2.75 -29.90
N LEU A 101 8.37 -3.04 -28.68
CA LEU A 101 7.75 -2.66 -27.41
C LEU A 101 7.35 -1.16 -27.33
N ALA A 102 8.02 -0.28 -28.08
CA ALA A 102 7.75 1.15 -28.05
C ALA A 102 6.41 1.54 -28.72
N GLN A 103 5.80 0.67 -29.55
CA GLN A 103 4.41 0.88 -29.98
C GLN A 103 3.43 0.72 -28.82
N GLY A 104 3.74 -0.14 -27.84
CA GLY A 104 2.92 -0.42 -26.67
C GLY A 104 3.00 0.65 -25.58
N LEU A 105 3.98 1.56 -25.66
CA LEU A 105 4.15 2.65 -24.69
C LEU A 105 3.21 3.85 -24.94
N ARG A 106 2.37 3.79 -25.98
CA ARG A 106 1.42 4.87 -26.30
C ARG A 106 0.04 4.53 -25.75
N ASN A 107 -0.55 5.46 -24.99
CA ASN A 107 -1.95 5.39 -24.57
C ASN A 107 -2.89 5.91 -25.68
N HIS A 108 -2.44 6.93 -26.42
CA HIS A 108 -3.18 7.57 -27.51
C HIS A 108 -2.41 7.47 -28.84
N LYS A 109 -3.10 7.65 -29.98
CA LYS A 109 -2.50 7.53 -31.33
C LYS A 109 -1.21 8.35 -31.52
N LEU A 110 -1.12 9.49 -30.84
CA LEU A 110 0.01 10.43 -30.94
C LEU A 110 1.05 10.26 -29.83
N GLY A 111 0.77 9.57 -28.73
CA GLY A 111 1.69 9.51 -27.59
C GLY A 111 1.08 8.95 -26.31
N PHE A 112 1.77 9.18 -25.20
CA PHE A 112 1.35 8.80 -23.87
C PHE A 112 0.76 10.01 -23.15
N VAL A 113 -0.39 9.82 -22.49
CA VAL A 113 -1.08 10.85 -21.71
C VAL A 113 -1.43 10.22 -20.38
N GLU A 114 -0.97 10.85 -19.30
CA GLU A 114 -1.26 10.50 -17.92
C GLU A 114 -1.75 11.73 -17.16
N ASP A 115 -2.53 11.50 -16.10
CA ASP A 115 -3.02 12.56 -15.24
C ASP A 115 -1.90 13.00 -14.30
N ALA A 116 -1.37 14.21 -14.53
CA ALA A 116 -0.37 14.82 -13.67
C ALA A 116 -1.02 15.67 -12.58
N SER A 117 -0.48 15.57 -11.36
CA SER A 117 -0.90 16.41 -10.22
C SER A 117 0.07 17.57 -10.03
N ILE A 118 -0.11 18.63 -10.83
CA ILE A 118 0.72 19.84 -10.77
C ILE A 118 -0.06 20.93 -10.04
N GLU A 119 0.61 21.66 -9.15
CA GLU A 119 0.03 22.82 -8.48
C GLU A 119 -0.27 23.93 -9.51
N SER A 120 -1.50 24.47 -9.50
CA SER A 120 -1.93 25.47 -10.48
C SER A 120 -1.03 26.71 -10.50
N PHE A 121 -0.52 27.12 -9.34
CA PHE A 121 0.42 28.23 -9.25
C PHE A 121 1.73 27.96 -9.99
N VAL A 122 2.31 26.76 -9.82
CA VAL A 122 3.56 26.37 -10.49
C VAL A 122 3.35 26.30 -12.00
N PHE A 123 2.21 25.77 -12.44
CA PHE A 123 1.87 25.75 -13.87
C PHE A 123 1.79 27.16 -14.47
N ASP A 124 1.06 28.07 -13.82
CA ASP A 124 0.90 29.44 -14.30
C ASP A 124 2.21 30.22 -14.26
N GLU A 125 3.05 30.01 -13.23
CA GLU A 125 4.38 30.60 -13.13
C GLU A 125 5.26 30.19 -14.30
N GLN A 126 5.36 28.88 -14.58
CA GLN A 126 6.18 28.38 -15.68
C GLN A 126 5.62 28.79 -17.05
N TYR A 127 4.29 28.77 -17.22
CA TYR A 127 3.64 29.24 -18.43
C TYR A 127 3.95 30.71 -18.72
N ASN A 128 3.77 31.59 -17.72
CA ASN A 128 4.03 33.02 -17.89
C ASN A 128 5.52 33.32 -18.09
N THR A 129 6.40 32.55 -17.45
CA THR A 129 7.86 32.69 -17.60
C THR A 129 8.28 32.32 -19.02
N PHE A 130 7.78 31.20 -19.56
CA PHE A 130 8.04 30.81 -20.94
C PHE A 130 7.56 31.87 -21.93
N GLN A 131 6.34 32.37 -21.76
CA GLN A 131 5.77 33.36 -22.68
C GLN A 131 6.48 34.72 -22.65
N LYS A 132 7.18 35.04 -21.56
CA LYS A 132 7.85 36.34 -21.37
C LYS A 132 9.36 36.27 -21.65
N TYR A 133 10.01 35.19 -21.27
CA TYR A 133 11.45 35.04 -21.27
C TYR A 133 11.94 33.88 -22.15
N GLU A 134 11.03 33.13 -22.78
CA GLU A 134 11.35 32.02 -23.68
C GLU A 134 12.14 30.89 -23.00
N TYR A 135 12.06 30.76 -21.66
CA TYR A 135 12.60 29.62 -20.92
C TYR A 135 11.61 29.11 -19.88
N ALA A 136 11.68 27.83 -19.56
CA ALA A 136 10.89 27.21 -18.49
C ALA A 136 11.60 25.98 -17.91
N ILE A 137 11.11 25.49 -16.78
CA ILE A 137 11.55 24.21 -16.22
C ILE A 137 10.81 23.07 -16.92
N ASP A 138 11.54 22.03 -17.32
CA ASP A 138 10.97 20.81 -17.87
C ASP A 138 10.16 20.08 -16.78
N PRO A 139 8.86 19.78 -17.02
CA PRO A 139 8.07 19.03 -16.05
C PRO A 139 8.49 17.54 -15.96
N SER A 140 9.27 17.03 -16.91
CA SER A 140 9.70 15.62 -16.98
C SER A 140 11.09 15.36 -16.42
N GLN A 141 12.00 16.32 -16.57
CA GLN A 141 13.36 16.29 -16.05
C GLN A 141 13.56 17.59 -15.31
N ASN A 142 14.19 17.61 -14.14
CA ASN A 142 14.39 18.87 -13.39
C ASN A 142 15.52 19.73 -14.03
N SER A 143 15.36 20.06 -15.30
CA SER A 143 16.26 20.72 -16.22
C SER A 143 15.54 21.91 -16.85
N PHE A 144 16.28 22.92 -17.33
CA PHE A 144 15.68 24.02 -18.07
C PHE A 144 15.47 23.63 -19.53
N ILE A 145 14.34 24.04 -20.08
CA ILE A 145 14.03 23.96 -21.51
C ILE A 145 14.31 25.33 -22.10
N ASP A 146 14.90 25.31 -23.30
CA ASP A 146 15.10 26.47 -24.19
C ASP A 146 16.28 27.39 -23.81
N ASP A 147 16.42 28.51 -24.53
CA ASP A 147 17.57 29.41 -24.49
C ASP A 147 17.79 30.06 -23.10
N LEU A 148 18.69 29.48 -22.33
CA LEU A 148 19.22 30.07 -21.09
C LEU A 148 20.31 31.12 -21.35
N GLU A 149 20.84 31.20 -22.57
CA GLU A 149 21.92 32.10 -22.99
C GLU A 149 21.39 33.24 -23.87
N LYS A 150 21.05 34.37 -23.25
CA LYS A 150 20.95 35.66 -23.94
C LYS A 150 21.47 36.80 -23.10
#